data_AF-A0A9D8MMB2-F1
#
_entry.id   AF-A0A9D8MMB2-F1
#
_cell.length_a   1.000
_cell.length_b   1.000
_cell.length_c   1.000
_cell.angle_alpha   90.00
_cell.angle_beta   90.00
_cell.angle_gamma   90.00
#
_symmetry.space_group_name_H-M   'P 1'
#
loop_
_entity.id
_entity.type
_entity.pdbx_description
1 polymer ?
#
loop_
_entity_poly.entity_id
_entity_poly.type
_entity_poly.pdbx_seq_one_letter_code
_entity_poly.pdbx_strand_id
1 'polypeptide(L)'
;MLADFVRTIKADSSKWIRKSDPCYQDFAWQEGYGAFSVSPTLIAKATQYIQHQEEHHRKRSFQEEYKLFLEAYGIQYDERYAFED
;
A
#
# COMPACT_ATOMS: atom_id res chain seq x y z
N MET A 1 -17.75 -4.45 1.81
CA MET A 1 -16.65 -5.33 1.33
C MET A 1 -15.31 -4.64 1.62
N LEU A 2 -14.15 -5.30 1.49
CA LEU A 2 -12.82 -4.72 1.81
C LEU A 2 -12.60 -3.30 1.22
N ALA A 3 -13.10 -3.05 0.01
CA ALA A 3 -13.06 -1.74 -0.64
C ALA A 3 -13.74 -0.63 0.17
N ASP A 4 -14.91 -0.89 0.77
CA ASP A 4 -15.62 0.08 1.61
C ASP A 4 -14.83 0.39 2.88
N PHE A 5 -14.18 -0.62 3.45
CA PHE A 5 -13.37 -0.46 4.65
C PHE A 5 -12.15 0.42 4.37
N VAL A 6 -11.40 0.12 3.30
CA VAL A 6 -10.25 0.92 2.89
C VAL A 6 -10.67 2.34 2.51
N ARG A 7 -11.79 2.51 1.80
CA ARG A 7 -12.34 3.83 1.47
C ARG A 7 -12.61 4.66 2.73
N THR A 8 -13.25 4.08 3.74
CA THR A 8 -13.54 4.77 5.00
C THR A 8 -12.25 5.17 5.72
N ILE A 9 -11.28 4.26 5.83
CA ILE A 9 -9.97 4.56 6.44
C ILE A 9 -9.28 5.72 5.72
N LYS A 10 -9.18 5.66 4.39
CA LYS A 10 -8.56 6.72 3.59
C LYS A 10 -9.28 8.05 3.78
N ALA A 11 -10.61 8.06 3.70
CA ALA A 11 -11.40 9.29 3.82
C ALA A 11 -11.27 9.95 5.20
N ASP A 12 -11.36 9.17 6.28
CA ASP A 12 -11.33 9.72 7.63
C ASP A 12 -9.92 10.14 8.05
N SER A 13 -8.89 9.38 7.66
CA SER A 13 -7.51 9.77 7.88
C SER A 13 -7.11 11.01 7.09
N SER A 14 -7.54 11.17 5.82
CA SER A 14 -7.30 12.42 5.07
C SER A 14 -7.93 13.63 5.75
N LYS A 15 -9.17 13.52 6.25
CA LYS A 15 -9.81 14.62 6.99
C LYS A 15 -9.07 14.95 8.29
N TRP A 16 -8.55 13.94 8.97
CA TRP A 16 -7.80 14.12 10.22
C TRP A 16 -6.43 14.77 9.96
N ILE A 17 -5.65 14.26 9.00
CA ILE A 17 -4.31 14.77 8.63
C ILE A 17 -4.39 16.22 8.14
N ARG A 18 -5.35 16.55 7.27
CA ARG A 18 -5.53 17.93 6.78
C ARG A 18 -5.87 18.93 7.89
N LYS A 19 -6.38 18.44 9.03
CA LYS A 19 -6.68 19.26 10.21
C LYS A 19 -5.55 19.28 11.23
N SER A 20 -4.58 18.37 11.16
CA SER A 20 -3.54 18.26 12.19
C SER A 20 -2.47 19.34 12.03
N ASP A 21 -2.14 19.72 10.80
CA ASP A 21 -1.19 20.80 10.53
C ASP A 21 -1.47 21.45 9.15
N PRO A 22 -1.38 22.79 9.01
CA PRO A 22 -1.52 23.46 7.72
C PRO A 22 -0.62 22.93 6.59
N CYS A 23 0.56 22.38 6.91
CA CYS A 23 1.45 21.80 5.90
C CYS A 23 0.85 20.59 5.18
N TYR A 24 -0.17 19.95 5.76
CA TYR A 24 -0.84 18.78 5.18
C TYR A 24 -2.20 19.09 4.55
N GLN A 25 -2.54 20.37 4.33
CA GLN A 25 -3.84 20.76 3.76
C GLN A 25 -4.14 20.07 2.41
N ASP A 26 -3.10 19.81 1.61
CA ASP A 26 -3.19 19.19 0.29
C ASP A 26 -2.95 17.68 0.32
N PHE A 27 -2.80 17.08 1.52
CA PHE A 27 -2.58 15.64 1.65
C PHE A 27 -3.71 14.85 0.99
N ALA A 28 -3.36 13.89 0.14
CA ALA A 28 -4.30 12.93 -0.43
C ALA A 28 -3.64 11.55 -0.48
N TRP A 29 -4.46 10.51 -0.30
CA TRP A 29 -4.03 9.16 -0.60
C TRP A 29 -4.02 8.94 -2.10
N GLN A 30 -3.15 8.03 -2.57
CA GLN A 30 -3.26 7.46 -3.92
C GLN A 30 -4.65 6.87 -4.14
N GLU A 31 -5.13 6.88 -5.40
CA GLU A 31 -6.47 6.40 -5.74
C GLU A 31 -6.61 4.90 -5.42
N GLY A 32 -5.64 4.10 -5.88
CA GLY A 32 -5.61 2.64 -5.74
C GLY A 32 -5.20 2.11 -4.37
N TYR A 33 -5.42 0.81 -4.15
CA TYR A 33 -4.85 0.07 -3.03
C TYR A 33 -4.54 -1.37 -3.45
N GLY A 34 -3.46 -1.95 -2.89
CA GLY A 34 -3.16 -3.37 -2.99
C GLY A 34 -3.65 -4.13 -1.77
N ALA A 35 -4.24 -5.31 -1.97
CA ALA A 35 -4.65 -6.18 -0.88
C ALA A 35 -4.25 -7.63 -1.18
N PHE A 36 -3.43 -8.20 -0.30
CA PHE A 36 -2.88 -9.55 -0.43
C PHE A 36 -3.14 -10.34 0.85
N SER A 37 -3.72 -11.53 0.71
CA SER A 37 -3.98 -12.41 1.85
C SER A 37 -2.70 -13.08 2.31
N VAL A 38 -2.46 -13.13 3.63
CA VAL A 38 -1.28 -13.78 4.22
C VAL A 38 -1.72 -15.01 5.02
N SER A 39 -1.05 -16.14 4.78
CA SER A 39 -1.27 -17.36 5.57
C SER A 39 -0.87 -17.14 7.04
N PRO A 40 -1.59 -17.71 8.02
CA PRO A 40 -1.20 -17.63 9.44
C PRO A 40 0.25 -18.06 9.70
N THR A 41 0.74 -19.06 8.96
CA THR A 41 2.13 -19.55 9.08
C THR A 41 3.18 -18.55 8.62
N LEU A 42 2.79 -17.54 7.83
CA LEU A 42 3.66 -16.51 7.30
C LEU A 42 3.59 -15.20 8.11
N ILE A 43 2.76 -15.11 9.15
CA ILE A 43 2.60 -13.88 9.94
C ILE A 43 3.95 -13.38 10.48
N ALA A 44 4.76 -14.26 11.08
CA ALA A 44 6.07 -13.86 11.62
C ALA A 44 6.98 -13.26 10.53
N LYS A 45 6.98 -13.86 9.34
CA LYS A 45 7.76 -13.37 8.19
C LYS A 45 7.22 -12.04 7.67
N ALA A 46 5.90 -11.88 7.60
CA ALA A 46 5.26 -10.63 7.18
C ALA A 46 5.54 -9.48 8.16
N THR A 47 5.46 -9.76 9.47
CA THR A 47 5.82 -8.79 10.52
C THR A 47 7.28 -8.36 10.39
N GLN A 48 8.19 -9.33 10.23
CA GLN A 48 9.61 -9.01 10.04
C GLN A 48 9.84 -8.18 8.77
N TYR A 49 9.15 -8.50 7.67
CA TYR A 49 9.22 -7.72 6.43
C TYR A 49 8.78 -6.27 6.64
N ILE A 50 7.64 -6.04 7.33
CA ILE A 50 7.12 -4.69 7.62
C ILE A 50 8.10 -3.90 8.50
N GLN A 51 8.72 -4.55 9.50
CA GLN A 51 9.67 -3.90 10.40
C GLN A 51 10.93 -3.38 9.70
N HIS A 52 11.37 -4.03 8.63
CA HIS A 52 12.58 -3.65 7.88
C HIS A 52 12.25 -2.89 6.59
N GLN A 53 10.99 -2.51 6.38
CA GLN A 53 10.52 -1.94 5.11
C GLN A 53 11.23 -0.63 4.75
N GLU A 54 11.55 0.21 5.74
CA GLU A 54 12.33 1.44 5.50
C GLU A 54 13.70 1.14 4.89
N GLU A 55 14.41 0.14 5.42
CA GLU A 55 15.73 -0.27 4.91
C GLU A 55 15.63 -0.90 3.52
N HIS A 56 14.58 -1.67 3.27
CA HIS A 56 14.30 -2.25 1.96
C HIS A 56 14.00 -1.17 0.92
N HIS A 57 13.20 -0.16 1.26
CA HIS A 57 12.82 0.94 0.36
C HIS A 57 13.97 1.89 0.03
N ARG A 58 15.08 1.85 0.79
CA ARG A 58 16.33 2.54 0.40
C ARG A 58 17.01 1.90 -0.81
N LYS A 59 16.76 0.62 -1.08
CA LYS A 59 17.43 -0.17 -2.13
C LYS A 59 16.47 -0.63 -3.23
N ARG A 60 15.17 -0.55 -2.98
CA ARG A 60 14.15 -1.11 -3.85
C ARG A 60 12.97 -0.17 -3.94
N SER A 61 12.50 0.07 -5.16
CA SER A 61 11.34 0.93 -5.40
C SER A 61 10.02 0.22 -5.08
N PHE A 62 9.00 1.02 -4.78
CA PHE A 62 7.62 0.55 -4.64
C PHE A 62 7.16 -0.26 -5.87
N GLN A 63 7.47 0.21 -7.08
CA GLN A 63 7.06 -0.46 -8.31
C GLN A 63 7.64 -1.87 -8.40
N GLU A 64 8.92 -2.05 -8.11
CA GLU A 64 9.57 -3.36 -8.10
C GLU A 64 9.01 -4.30 -7.04
N GLU A 65 8.59 -3.79 -5.88
CA GLU A 65 7.93 -4.60 -4.86
C GLU A 65 6.52 -4.99 -5.29
N TYR A 66 5.75 -4.02 -5.80
CA TYR A 66 4.38 -4.25 -6.24
C TYR A 66 4.33 -5.31 -7.34
N LYS A 67 5.23 -5.25 -8.34
CA LYS A 67 5.36 -6.29 -9.37
C LYS A 67 5.61 -7.67 -8.77
N LEU A 68 6.53 -7.79 -7.81
CA LEU A 68 6.78 -9.09 -7.16
C LEU A 68 5.57 -9.61 -6.40
N PHE A 69 4.80 -8.73 -5.74
CA PHE A 69 3.58 -9.17 -5.10
C PHE A 69 2.55 -9.65 -6.13
N LEU A 70 2.38 -8.96 -7.25
CA LEU A 70 1.48 -9.40 -8.32
C LEU A 70 1.91 -10.75 -8.89
N GLU A 71 3.20 -10.94 -9.17
CA GLU A 71 3.77 -12.21 -9.65
C GLU A 71 3.61 -13.35 -8.63
N ALA A 72 3.94 -13.10 -7.36
CA ALA A 72 3.85 -14.12 -6.30
C ALA A 72 2.41 -14.59 -6.06
N TYR A 73 1.42 -13.73 -6.32
CA TYR A 73 0.00 -14.04 -6.19
C TYR A 73 -0.65 -14.42 -7.53
N GLY A 74 0.11 -14.49 -8.63
CA GLY A 74 -0.39 -14.87 -9.96
C GLY A 74 -1.40 -13.88 -10.55
N ILE A 75 -1.35 -12.61 -10.13
CA ILE A 75 -2.25 -11.57 -10.62
C ILE A 75 -1.68 -11.03 -11.94
N GLN A 76 -2.45 -11.14 -13.01
CA GLN A 76 -2.09 -10.52 -14.29
C GLN A 76 -2.28 -9.02 -14.23
N TYR A 77 -1.29 -8.29 -14.71
CA TYR A 77 -1.31 -6.83 -14.81
C TYR A 77 -0.69 -6.38 -16.13
N ASP A 78 -1.17 -5.26 -16.64
CA ASP A 78 -0.56 -4.57 -17.76
C ASP A 78 0.34 -3.46 -17.21
N GLU A 79 1.63 -3.52 -17.50
CA GLU A 79 2.61 -2.56 -16.98
C GLU A 79 2.28 -1.11 -17.33
N ARG A 80 1.52 -0.89 -18.42
CA ARG A 80 1.09 0.45 -18.87
C ARG A 80 0.10 1.09 -17.90
N TYR A 81 -0.74 0.29 -17.24
CA TYR A 81 -1.81 0.78 -16.37
C TYR A 81 -1.56 0.47 -14.89
N ALA A 82 -0.59 -0.39 -14.55
CA ALA A 82 -0.34 -0.84 -13.19
C ALA A 82 0.20 0.25 -12.24
N PHE A 83 0.62 1.39 -12.78
CA PHE A 83 1.21 2.51 -12.04
C PHE A 83 0.62 3.87 -12.44
N GLU A 84 -0.50 3.88 -13.15
CA GLU A 84 -1.26 5.11 -13.39
C GLU A 84 -2.08 5.42 -12.12
N ASP A 85 -1.89 6.63 -11.59
CA ASP A 85 -2.66 7.20 -10.47
C ASP A 85 -3.74 8.16 -11.00
#